data_AF-A0AAV0LKZ3-F1
#
_entry.id   AF-A0AAV0LKZ3-F1
#
_cell.length_a   1.000
_cell.length_b   1.000
_cell.length_c   1.000
_cell.angle_alpha   90.00
_cell.angle_beta   90.00
_cell.angle_gamma   90.00
#
_symmetry.space_group_name_H-M   'P 1'
#
loop_
_entity.id
_entity.type
_entity.pdbx_description
1 polymer ?
#
loop_
_entity_poly.entity_id
_entity_poly.type
_entity_poly.pdbx_seq_one_letter_code
_entity_poly.pdbx_strand_id
1 'polypeptide(L)'
;MSALALRRSRICSQSLLAASLLCPLQPEPQNALLHSSKLHSSQSVRKNHQVLGFSSNGVLNRELQFQRRVFPSLSTHAAAAAAELSTSDGLTVDRIVASNWAILDESESDWKSHAAAIAQSIQVIKKRLQWNKLMVRLDLLSAQLNKPNLWDDPVLAGKLSREHGSMMGKMKEVKALEQDLIEHIDMIKLAREEAEDSDLELESLKAMLEMRRNSKEKELEALLSAEHDSCSCYIEVQAGAGGTESMDWAKMVMQMYKLWAQRRGFRVTLVDEMSGEMAGIKRATIRLDGEYAFGYAKAEVGVHRLVRISPFDSSKRRHTSFAAVAVIPILGEGFTHVQINESDLRIERFRSGGAGGQSVNTTDSAVRIVHIPTGVTATCQNERSQHMNKASAMSVLQSRLDQLEMTRQAQVNAQHTQSLTEISWGNQIRTYVLHPYRMVKDLRTSHEVSNPDSVLEGELDGFILSYLSSSLDKDEEYQ
;
A
#
# COMPACT_ATOMS: atom_id res chain seq x y z
N MET A 1 -33.53 69.53 0.92
CA MET A 1 -34.29 68.26 1.08
C MET A 1 -35.14 68.10 -0.17
N SER A 2 -34.82 67.06 -0.93
CA SER A 2 -34.97 66.99 -2.38
C SER A 2 -36.35 66.50 -2.82
N ALA A 3 -36.85 67.08 -3.91
CA ALA A 3 -38.10 66.71 -4.55
C ALA A 3 -37.90 66.49 -6.06
N LEU A 4 -38.73 65.59 -6.60
CA LEU A 4 -38.98 65.27 -8.02
C LEU A 4 -37.86 64.57 -8.80
N ALA A 5 -38.10 63.79 -9.85
CA ALA A 5 -39.20 62.97 -10.36
C ALA A 5 -38.70 62.48 -11.75
N LEU A 6 -39.05 61.24 -12.13
CA LEU A 6 -39.24 60.76 -13.51
C LEU A 6 -38.19 61.12 -14.60
N ARG A 7 -37.50 60.08 -15.11
CA ARG A 7 -37.31 59.92 -16.56
C ARG A 7 -37.23 58.44 -16.95
N ARG A 8 -38.23 58.01 -17.72
CA ARG A 8 -38.27 56.77 -18.50
C ARG A 8 -37.33 56.89 -19.71
N SER A 9 -36.66 55.81 -20.08
CA SER A 9 -36.37 55.51 -21.48
C SER A 9 -36.65 54.03 -21.75
N ARG A 10 -37.46 53.79 -22.78
CA ARG A 10 -37.74 52.51 -23.44
C ARG A 10 -36.70 52.31 -24.55
N ILE A 11 -36.43 51.06 -24.94
CA ILE A 11 -36.18 50.53 -26.30
C ILE A 11 -35.83 49.04 -26.08
N CYS A 12 -36.77 48.11 -26.31
CA CYS A 12 -36.93 47.27 -27.53
C CYS A 12 -36.28 45.87 -27.28
N SER A 13 -37.01 44.85 -26.82
CA SER A 13 -37.90 43.91 -27.55
C SER A 13 -37.23 43.12 -28.68
N GLN A 14 -36.99 41.82 -28.43
CA GLN A 14 -37.16 40.64 -29.32
C GLN A 14 -36.49 39.45 -28.57
N SER A 15 -37.16 38.45 -27.97
CA SER A 15 -38.22 37.51 -28.35
C SER A 15 -37.79 36.44 -29.38
N LEU A 16 -38.02 35.17 -28.99
CA LEU A 16 -38.18 33.94 -29.81
C LEU A 16 -36.86 33.27 -30.25
N LEU A 17 -36.70 31.95 -30.42
CA LEU A 17 -37.47 30.71 -30.16
C LEU A 17 -36.42 29.58 -30.35
N ALA A 18 -36.35 28.58 -29.49
CA ALA A 18 -36.73 27.19 -29.78
C ALA A 18 -36.32 26.65 -31.17
N ALA A 19 -35.44 25.65 -31.17
CA ALA A 19 -35.31 24.69 -32.27
C ALA A 19 -35.00 23.29 -31.70
N SER A 20 -36.06 22.51 -31.54
CA SER A 20 -36.07 21.05 -31.52
C SER A 20 -35.92 20.51 -32.95
N LEU A 21 -35.74 19.17 -33.07
CA LEU A 21 -35.73 18.34 -34.30
C LEU A 21 -34.31 18.24 -34.90
N LEU A 22 -33.71 17.07 -35.17
CA LEU A 22 -34.26 15.81 -35.67
C LEU A 22 -33.27 14.62 -35.50
N CYS A 23 -33.84 13.43 -35.29
CA CYS A 23 -33.22 12.11 -35.51
C CYS A 23 -32.78 11.93 -36.98
N PRO A 24 -31.79 11.07 -37.27
CA PRO A 24 -32.14 9.96 -38.17
C PRO A 24 -31.50 8.60 -37.77
N LEU A 25 -32.39 7.62 -37.65
CA LEU A 25 -32.38 6.27 -38.24
C LEU A 25 -31.04 5.65 -38.71
N GLN A 26 -30.82 4.41 -38.22
CA GLN A 26 -29.82 3.43 -38.64
C GLN A 26 -29.89 3.06 -40.14
N PRO A 27 -28.91 2.28 -40.64
CA PRO A 27 -29.20 0.85 -40.78
C PRO A 27 -28.05 -0.09 -40.38
N GLU A 28 -28.42 -1.31 -39.95
CA GLU A 28 -27.56 -2.50 -39.96
C GLU A 28 -27.15 -2.90 -41.39
N PRO A 29 -26.21 -3.86 -41.53
CA PRO A 29 -26.69 -5.10 -42.13
C PRO A 29 -26.23 -6.40 -41.47
N GLN A 30 -27.15 -7.35 -41.65
CA GLN A 30 -27.20 -8.77 -41.32
C GLN A 30 -26.09 -9.65 -41.94
N ASN A 31 -25.78 -10.72 -41.20
CA ASN A 31 -25.54 -12.12 -41.62
C ASN A 31 -25.04 -12.44 -43.04
N ALA A 32 -23.94 -13.19 -43.09
CA ALA A 32 -23.73 -14.25 -44.09
C ALA A 32 -23.08 -15.48 -43.45
N LEU A 33 -23.91 -16.47 -43.15
CA LEU A 33 -23.53 -17.89 -43.13
C LEU A 33 -23.15 -18.32 -44.55
N LEU A 34 -22.05 -19.06 -44.72
CA LEU A 34 -21.93 -20.05 -45.79
C LEU A 34 -20.97 -21.18 -45.40
N HIS A 35 -21.60 -22.30 -45.06
CA HIS A 35 -21.26 -23.70 -45.31
C HIS A 35 -19.93 -24.11 -45.98
N SER A 36 -19.50 -25.29 -45.50
CA SER A 36 -18.87 -26.42 -46.21
C SER A 36 -17.35 -26.50 -46.10
N SER A 37 -16.68 -27.65 -46.08
CA SER A 37 -17.00 -29.06 -45.78
C SER A 37 -15.69 -29.83 -46.04
N LYS A 38 -15.53 -31.02 -45.42
CA LYS A 38 -14.72 -32.18 -45.90
C LYS A 38 -13.19 -32.05 -45.80
N LEU A 39 -12.55 -32.88 -44.98
CA LEU A 39 -12.01 -34.25 -45.24
C LEU A 39 -10.60 -34.26 -45.88
N HIS A 40 -9.70 -34.97 -45.19
CA HIS A 40 -8.50 -35.75 -45.61
C HIS A 40 -7.36 -35.45 -44.64
N SER A 41 -6.86 -36.33 -43.75
CA SER A 41 -6.44 -37.74 -43.86
C SER A 41 -5.39 -38.02 -44.93
N SER A 42 -4.11 -38.07 -44.53
CA SER A 42 -3.03 -38.91 -45.11
C SER A 42 -1.76 -38.64 -44.30
N GLN A 43 -1.38 -39.48 -43.33
CA GLN A 43 -0.53 -40.67 -43.48
C GLN A 43 0.79 -40.47 -44.25
N SER A 44 1.89 -40.69 -43.51
CA SER A 44 3.04 -41.54 -43.82
C SER A 44 3.83 -41.31 -45.11
N VAL A 45 5.13 -40.99 -44.96
CA VAL A 45 6.19 -41.69 -45.70
C VAL A 45 7.43 -41.89 -44.80
N ARG A 46 7.73 -43.18 -44.52
CA ARG A 46 9.02 -43.70 -44.06
C ARG A 46 10.07 -43.58 -45.16
N LYS A 47 11.34 -43.37 -44.80
CA LYS A 47 12.49 -43.95 -45.53
C LYS A 47 13.54 -44.49 -44.55
N ASN A 48 13.75 -45.80 -44.63
CA ASN A 48 14.88 -46.56 -44.10
C ASN A 48 16.09 -46.44 -45.04
N HIS A 49 17.31 -46.57 -44.52
CA HIS A 49 18.45 -47.37 -45.06
C HIS A 49 19.51 -47.54 -43.93
N GLN A 50 19.67 -48.75 -43.38
CA GLN A 50 20.79 -49.71 -43.60
C GLN A 50 22.19 -49.15 -43.21
N VAL A 51 22.79 -49.52 -42.07
CA VAL A 51 23.53 -50.77 -41.70
C VAL A 51 24.74 -51.05 -42.58
N LEU A 52 25.94 -51.05 -41.97
CA LEU A 52 27.04 -51.99 -42.20
C LEU A 52 27.93 -52.02 -40.95
N GLY A 53 28.20 -53.23 -40.43
CA GLY A 53 29.14 -53.49 -39.35
C GLY A 53 30.45 -54.07 -39.87
N PHE A 54 31.48 -54.13 -39.02
CA PHE A 54 32.61 -55.06 -39.17
C PHE A 54 33.21 -55.40 -37.79
N SER A 55 33.80 -56.60 -37.75
CA SER A 55 34.06 -57.47 -36.59
C SER A 55 35.55 -57.62 -36.26
N SER A 56 35.82 -58.22 -35.09
CA SER A 56 37.02 -59.03 -34.72
C SER A 56 38.24 -58.23 -34.24
N ASN A 57 39.09 -58.64 -33.29
CA ASN A 57 39.38 -59.92 -32.63
C ASN A 57 40.04 -59.65 -31.26
N GLY A 58 39.92 -60.60 -30.33
CA GLY A 58 40.61 -60.58 -29.03
C GLY A 58 42.01 -61.20 -29.07
N VAL A 59 42.84 -60.86 -28.07
CA VAL A 59 44.02 -61.62 -27.64
C VAL A 59 44.14 -61.57 -26.12
N LEU A 60 44.29 -62.76 -25.53
CA LEU A 60 44.54 -63.09 -24.12
C LEU A 60 46.05 -63.19 -23.84
N ASN A 61 46.53 -62.71 -22.68
CA ASN A 61 47.39 -63.41 -21.70
C ASN A 61 47.88 -62.44 -20.60
N ARG A 62 47.58 -62.73 -19.32
CA ARG A 62 48.49 -63.25 -18.23
C ARG A 62 49.64 -62.29 -17.88
N GLU A 63 50.01 -61.99 -16.64
CA GLU A 63 49.75 -62.49 -15.28
C GLU A 63 50.47 -61.46 -14.36
N LEU A 64 49.90 -61.11 -13.20
CA LEU A 64 50.61 -61.09 -11.91
C LEU A 64 49.64 -60.70 -10.78
N GLN A 65 49.52 -61.63 -9.85
CA GLN A 65 48.76 -61.55 -8.61
C GLN A 65 49.46 -60.61 -7.62
N PHE A 66 48.72 -59.76 -6.91
CA PHE A 66 48.58 -59.90 -5.44
C PHE A 66 47.50 -58.96 -4.86
N GLN A 67 46.45 -59.62 -4.34
CA GLN A 67 45.66 -59.35 -3.15
C GLN A 67 45.09 -57.93 -2.88
N ARG A 68 43.76 -57.81 -3.06
CA ARG A 68 42.71 -57.68 -2.00
C ARG A 68 42.41 -56.22 -1.65
N ARG A 69 41.18 -55.73 -1.57
CA ARG A 69 39.81 -56.25 -1.74
C ARG A 69 38.91 -55.01 -1.89
N VAL A 70 38.25 -54.83 -3.04
CA VAL A 70 36.78 -54.91 -3.25
C VAL A 70 35.91 -54.11 -2.27
N PHE A 71 35.31 -53.00 -2.72
CA PHE A 71 33.87 -52.82 -3.07
C PHE A 71 33.56 -51.31 -3.29
N PRO A 72 32.52 -50.94 -4.05
CA PRO A 72 32.69 -50.16 -5.26
C PRO A 72 31.84 -48.89 -5.31
N SER A 73 32.15 -48.11 -6.33
CA SER A 73 31.30 -47.14 -7.00
C SER A 73 29.83 -47.57 -7.14
N LEU A 74 28.88 -46.65 -6.91
CA LEU A 74 28.13 -45.97 -7.98
C LEU A 74 26.93 -45.19 -7.44
N SER A 75 26.83 -43.97 -7.96
CA SER A 75 25.60 -43.32 -8.42
C SER A 75 24.68 -42.59 -7.43
N THR A 76 24.16 -41.49 -7.97
CA THR A 76 22.99 -40.71 -7.54
C THR A 76 23.16 -39.89 -6.26
N HIS A 77 23.81 -38.74 -6.40
CA HIS A 77 23.32 -37.54 -5.72
C HIS A 77 21.97 -37.16 -6.34
N ALA A 78 20.92 -37.84 -5.87
CA ALA A 78 19.58 -37.32 -5.93
C ALA A 78 19.57 -35.99 -5.16
N ALA A 79 18.99 -34.97 -5.77
CA ALA A 79 18.71 -33.70 -5.16
C ALA A 79 18.10 -33.94 -3.76
N ALA A 80 18.80 -33.50 -2.73
CA ALA A 80 18.19 -33.26 -1.43
C ALA A 80 17.19 -32.13 -1.65
N ALA A 81 15.95 -32.50 -1.96
CA ALA A 81 14.82 -31.59 -1.81
C ALA A 81 14.92 -31.03 -0.40
N ALA A 82 14.95 -29.70 -0.28
CA ALA A 82 14.97 -29.02 1.01
C ALA A 82 13.83 -29.61 1.86
N ALA A 83 14.18 -30.38 2.89
CA ALA A 83 13.19 -30.99 3.76
C ALA A 83 12.40 -29.85 4.40
N GLU A 84 11.09 -29.82 4.13
CA GLU A 84 10.19 -28.87 4.78
C GLU A 84 10.27 -29.10 6.29
N LEU A 85 10.39 -28.01 7.06
CA LEU A 85 10.39 -28.07 8.52
C LEU A 85 9.09 -28.77 8.96
N SER A 86 9.22 -29.89 9.66
CA SER A 86 8.11 -30.69 10.12
C SER A 86 8.36 -31.21 11.54
N THR A 87 7.32 -31.31 12.35
CA THR A 87 7.36 -31.98 13.67
C THR A 87 7.78 -33.44 13.54
N SER A 88 8.11 -34.09 14.66
CA SER A 88 8.33 -35.55 14.74
C SER A 88 7.23 -36.40 14.07
N ASP A 89 5.98 -35.93 14.10
CA ASP A 89 4.82 -36.57 13.45
C ASP A 89 4.58 -36.15 11.97
N GLY A 90 5.42 -35.30 11.39
CA GLY A 90 5.25 -34.77 10.04
C GLY A 90 4.17 -33.68 9.90
N LEU A 91 3.84 -32.93 10.96
CA LEU A 91 3.04 -31.70 10.85
C LEU A 91 3.93 -30.58 10.34
N THR A 92 3.55 -30.01 9.21
CA THR A 92 4.07 -28.74 8.70
C THR A 92 3.12 -27.61 9.07
N VAL A 93 3.59 -26.36 9.03
CA VAL A 93 2.77 -25.17 9.27
C VAL A 93 1.53 -25.16 8.39
N ASP A 94 1.67 -25.54 7.12
CA ASP A 94 0.55 -25.61 6.16
C ASP A 94 -0.48 -26.68 6.53
N ARG A 95 -0.06 -27.81 7.11
CA ARG A 95 -0.97 -28.86 7.62
C ARG A 95 -1.72 -28.40 8.87
N ILE A 96 -1.08 -27.63 9.74
CA ILE A 96 -1.71 -27.05 10.94
C ILE A 96 -2.82 -26.08 10.51
N VAL A 97 -2.55 -25.20 9.55
CA VAL A 97 -3.58 -24.31 8.98
C VAL A 97 -4.71 -25.13 8.35
N ALA A 98 -4.39 -26.13 7.54
CA ALA A 98 -5.39 -26.97 6.86
C ALA A 98 -6.29 -27.77 7.83
N SER A 99 -5.79 -28.05 9.04
CA SER A 99 -6.55 -28.76 10.08
C SER A 99 -7.66 -27.93 10.72
N ASN A 100 -7.68 -26.61 10.47
CA ASN A 100 -8.71 -25.65 10.89
C ASN A 100 -9.11 -25.81 12.37
N TRP A 101 -8.13 -25.95 13.25
CA TRP A 101 -8.37 -26.00 14.70
C TRP A 101 -9.01 -24.71 15.19
N ALA A 102 -9.92 -24.82 16.17
CA ALA A 102 -10.59 -23.67 16.75
C ALA A 102 -9.57 -22.76 17.43
N ILE A 103 -9.60 -21.46 17.09
CA ILE A 103 -8.80 -20.44 17.78
C ILE A 103 -9.63 -19.94 18.94
N LEU A 104 -9.20 -20.34 20.12
CA LEU A 104 -9.76 -19.97 21.41
C LEU A 104 -9.07 -18.71 21.95
N ASP A 105 -9.72 -18.08 22.91
CA ASP A 105 -9.22 -16.87 23.57
C ASP A 105 -7.92 -17.17 24.36
N GLU A 106 -7.10 -16.16 24.65
CA GLU A 106 -5.80 -16.34 25.31
C GLU A 106 -5.90 -17.02 26.70
N SER A 107 -7.10 -17.01 27.30
CA SER A 107 -7.39 -17.59 28.61
C SER A 107 -7.60 -19.11 28.59
N GLU A 108 -7.84 -19.72 27.43
CA GLU A 108 -8.03 -21.17 27.29
C GLU A 108 -6.71 -21.86 26.96
N SER A 109 -6.26 -22.77 27.84
CA SER A 109 -4.91 -23.37 27.84
C SER A 109 -4.71 -24.49 26.79
N ASP A 110 -5.30 -24.35 25.61
CA ASP A 110 -5.20 -25.34 24.55
C ASP A 110 -4.04 -25.02 23.60
N TRP A 111 -2.97 -25.81 23.69
CA TRP A 111 -1.77 -25.67 22.86
C TRP A 111 -2.07 -25.68 21.35
N LYS A 112 -3.08 -26.45 20.92
CA LYS A 112 -3.54 -26.52 19.53
C LYS A 112 -4.11 -25.19 19.04
N SER A 113 -4.85 -24.48 19.90
CA SER A 113 -5.40 -23.16 19.60
C SER A 113 -4.27 -22.15 19.38
N HIS A 114 -3.28 -22.14 20.28
CA HIS A 114 -2.11 -21.26 20.14
C HIS A 114 -1.29 -21.59 18.89
N ALA A 115 -1.03 -22.87 18.63
CA ALA A 115 -0.31 -23.31 17.44
C ALA A 115 -1.05 -22.92 16.14
N ALA A 116 -2.38 -23.06 16.09
CA ALA A 116 -3.18 -22.64 14.94
C ALA A 116 -3.14 -21.13 14.72
N ALA A 117 -3.22 -20.33 15.79
CA ALA A 117 -3.12 -18.88 15.70
C ALA A 117 -1.74 -18.44 15.19
N ILE A 118 -0.65 -19.02 15.71
CA ILE A 118 0.72 -18.72 15.25
C ILE A 118 0.90 -19.13 13.78
N ALA A 119 0.42 -20.32 13.40
CA ALA A 119 0.50 -20.79 12.02
C ALA A 119 -0.22 -19.87 11.03
N GLN A 120 -1.40 -19.34 11.41
CA GLN A 120 -2.11 -18.34 10.61
C GLN A 120 -1.31 -17.03 10.48
N SER A 121 -0.74 -16.52 11.56
CA SER A 121 0.12 -15.32 11.51
C SER A 121 1.33 -15.53 10.59
N ILE A 122 2.01 -16.68 10.68
CA ILE A 122 3.12 -17.03 9.79
C ILE A 122 2.67 -17.06 8.32
N GLN A 123 1.50 -17.64 8.04
CA GLN A 123 0.96 -17.69 6.68
C GLN A 123 0.69 -16.28 6.12
N VAL A 124 0.11 -15.39 6.92
CA VAL A 124 -0.12 -13.98 6.53
C VAL A 124 1.21 -13.27 6.24
N ILE A 125 2.24 -13.48 7.09
CA ILE A 125 3.57 -12.91 6.88
C ILE A 125 4.19 -13.43 5.57
N LYS A 126 4.14 -14.75 5.32
CA LYS A 126 4.62 -15.35 4.07
C LYS A 126 3.89 -14.79 2.85
N LYS A 127 2.57 -14.61 2.96
CA LYS A 127 1.74 -14.05 1.90
C LYS A 127 2.17 -12.61 1.58
N ARG A 128 2.32 -11.77 2.61
CA ARG A 128 2.79 -10.38 2.45
C ARG A 128 4.16 -10.30 1.79
N LEU A 129 5.08 -11.17 2.19
CA LEU A 129 6.44 -11.22 1.63
C LEU A 129 6.49 -11.79 0.21
N GLN A 130 5.37 -12.26 -0.34
CA GLN A 130 5.29 -12.97 -1.62
C GLN A 130 6.31 -14.11 -1.67
N TRP A 131 6.26 -15.01 -0.69
CA TRP A 131 7.25 -16.05 -0.43
C TRP A 131 7.77 -16.78 -1.68
N ASN A 132 6.87 -17.15 -2.60
CA ASN A 132 7.22 -17.82 -3.85
C ASN A 132 8.07 -16.95 -4.78
N LYS A 133 7.71 -15.67 -4.95
CA LYS A 133 8.48 -14.70 -5.75
C LYS A 133 9.84 -14.43 -5.10
N LEU A 134 9.87 -14.35 -3.76
CA LEU A 134 11.08 -14.15 -2.99
C LEU A 134 12.05 -15.33 -3.17
N MET A 135 11.57 -16.58 -3.09
CA MET A 135 12.39 -17.77 -3.36
C MET A 135 13.00 -17.74 -4.77
N VAL A 136 12.17 -17.55 -5.80
CA VAL A 136 12.64 -17.51 -7.19
C VAL A 136 13.65 -16.39 -7.40
N ARG A 137 13.41 -15.21 -6.80
CA ARG A 137 14.33 -14.07 -6.88
C ARG A 137 15.65 -14.36 -6.19
N LEU A 138 15.63 -15.01 -5.02
CA LEU A 138 16.82 -15.38 -4.27
C LEU A 138 17.66 -16.42 -5.03
N ASP A 139 17.01 -17.41 -5.65
CA ASP A 139 17.68 -18.39 -6.52
C ASP A 139 18.35 -17.72 -7.73
N LEU A 140 17.66 -16.76 -8.35
CA LEU A 140 18.22 -15.99 -9.46
C LEU A 140 19.41 -15.13 -9.02
N LEU A 141 19.31 -14.46 -7.87
CA LEU A 141 20.38 -13.64 -7.31
C LEU A 141 21.59 -14.50 -6.92
N SER A 142 21.38 -15.67 -6.30
CA SER A 142 22.46 -16.61 -5.98
C SER A 142 23.16 -17.13 -7.24
N ALA A 143 22.40 -17.45 -8.30
CA ALA A 143 22.95 -17.82 -9.60
C ALA A 143 23.76 -16.68 -10.24
N GLN A 144 23.35 -15.42 -10.05
CA GLN A 144 24.11 -14.25 -10.50
C GLN A 144 25.39 -14.04 -9.70
N LEU A 145 25.35 -14.21 -8.37
CA LEU A 145 26.51 -14.11 -7.48
C LEU A 145 27.57 -15.18 -7.78
N ASN A 146 27.15 -16.36 -8.24
CA ASN A 146 28.04 -17.44 -8.64
C ASN A 146 28.71 -17.23 -10.01
N LYS A 147 28.38 -16.16 -10.76
CA LYS A 147 29.04 -15.88 -12.05
C LYS A 147 30.46 -15.33 -11.82
N PRO A 148 31.49 -15.90 -12.47
CA PRO A 148 32.88 -15.47 -12.27
C PRO A 148 33.14 -14.02 -12.70
N ASN A 149 32.44 -13.52 -13.73
CA ASN A 149 32.61 -12.17 -14.28
C ASN A 149 31.89 -11.07 -13.46
N LEU A 150 31.19 -11.42 -12.38
CA LEU A 150 30.45 -10.42 -11.60
C LEU A 150 31.40 -9.45 -10.88
N TRP A 151 32.58 -9.93 -10.50
CA TRP A 151 33.57 -9.15 -9.77
C TRP A 151 34.34 -8.15 -10.65
N ASP A 152 34.08 -8.14 -11.96
CA ASP A 152 34.63 -7.15 -12.90
C ASP A 152 34.01 -5.76 -12.68
N ASP A 153 32.78 -5.67 -12.16
CA ASP A 153 32.13 -4.42 -11.75
C ASP A 153 31.81 -4.43 -10.24
N PRO A 154 32.63 -3.77 -9.40
CA PRO A 154 32.44 -3.78 -7.95
C PRO A 154 31.16 -3.06 -7.51
N VAL A 155 30.62 -2.12 -8.31
CA VAL A 155 29.40 -1.39 -7.99
C VAL A 155 28.18 -2.29 -8.16
N LEU A 156 28.12 -3.07 -9.24
CA LEU A 156 27.05 -4.04 -9.48
C LEU A 156 27.11 -5.20 -8.49
N ALA A 157 28.31 -5.75 -8.22
CA ALA A 157 28.50 -6.81 -7.23
C ALA A 157 28.03 -6.39 -5.83
N GLY A 158 28.37 -5.16 -5.40
CA GLY A 158 27.93 -4.61 -4.13
C GLY A 158 26.41 -4.45 -4.01
N LYS A 159 25.75 -4.01 -5.09
CA LYS A 159 24.28 -3.89 -5.13
C LYS A 159 23.60 -5.27 -5.02
N LEU A 160 24.02 -6.23 -5.84
CA LEU A 160 23.45 -7.58 -5.84
C LEU A 160 23.67 -8.31 -4.51
N SER A 161 24.86 -8.18 -3.91
CA SER A 161 25.14 -8.78 -2.61
C SER A 161 24.28 -8.18 -1.49
N ARG A 162 24.01 -6.87 -1.52
CA ARG A 162 23.13 -6.21 -0.54
C ARG A 162 21.68 -6.63 -0.71
N GLU A 163 21.19 -6.69 -1.95
CA GLU A 163 19.83 -7.16 -2.26
C GLU A 163 19.63 -8.60 -1.79
N HIS A 164 20.57 -9.49 -2.15
CA HIS A 164 20.56 -10.89 -1.73
C HIS A 164 20.63 -11.04 -0.21
N GLY A 165 21.51 -10.31 0.47
CA GLY A 165 21.63 -10.33 1.93
C GLY A 165 20.36 -9.86 2.64
N SER A 166 19.71 -8.81 2.13
CA SER A 166 18.45 -8.30 2.68
C SER A 166 17.31 -9.31 2.53
N MET A 167 17.16 -9.91 1.33
CA MET A 167 16.12 -10.92 1.09
C MET A 167 16.37 -12.20 1.90
N MET A 168 17.62 -12.64 2.00
CA MET A 168 18.02 -13.79 2.81
C MET A 168 17.73 -13.57 4.29
N GLY A 169 17.98 -12.36 4.82
CA GLY A 169 17.64 -12.00 6.20
C GLY A 169 16.15 -12.19 6.49
N LYS A 170 15.29 -11.60 5.65
CA LYS A 170 13.83 -11.76 5.76
C LYS A 170 13.39 -13.23 5.69
N MET A 171 13.98 -14.01 4.78
CA MET A 171 13.67 -15.44 4.68
C MET A 171 14.08 -16.22 5.94
N LYS A 172 15.25 -15.88 6.50
CA LYS A 172 15.76 -16.53 7.72
C LYS A 172 14.88 -16.23 8.93
N GLU A 173 14.38 -15.01 9.07
CA GLU A 173 13.47 -14.62 10.15
C GLU A 173 12.16 -15.41 10.12
N VAL A 174 11.56 -15.59 8.94
CA VAL A 174 10.34 -16.40 8.80
C VAL A 174 10.63 -17.87 9.09
N LYS A 175 11.72 -18.44 8.55
CA LYS A 175 12.09 -19.83 8.84
C LYS A 175 12.38 -20.08 10.31
N ALA A 176 12.98 -19.11 11.00
CA ALA A 176 13.19 -19.19 12.45
C ALA A 176 11.86 -19.28 13.20
N LEU A 177 10.86 -18.44 12.85
CA LEU A 177 9.52 -18.53 13.44
C LEU A 177 8.85 -19.89 13.17
N GLU A 178 9.03 -20.46 11.99
CA GLU A 178 8.49 -21.80 11.69
C GLU A 178 9.16 -22.89 12.51
N GLN A 179 10.48 -22.81 12.65
CA GLN A 179 11.27 -23.74 13.43
C GLN A 179 10.88 -23.66 14.92
N ASP A 180 10.81 -22.46 15.48
CA ASP A 180 10.40 -22.23 16.87
C ASP A 180 9.01 -22.82 17.14
N LEU A 181 8.06 -22.67 16.21
CA LEU A 181 6.70 -23.21 16.36
C LEU A 181 6.73 -24.74 16.43
N ILE A 182 7.49 -25.37 15.55
CA ILE A 182 7.62 -26.84 15.48
C ILE A 182 8.31 -27.38 16.72
N GLU A 183 9.40 -26.74 17.16
CA GLU A 183 10.13 -27.12 18.37
C GLU A 183 9.23 -27.03 19.61
N HIS A 184 8.45 -25.95 19.77
CA HIS A 184 7.51 -25.83 20.89
C HIS A 184 6.38 -26.88 20.85
N ILE A 185 5.87 -27.23 19.66
CA ILE A 185 4.86 -28.29 19.52
C ILE A 185 5.44 -29.65 19.94
N ASP A 186 6.67 -29.97 19.51
CA ASP A 186 7.32 -31.22 19.83
C ASP A 186 7.66 -31.32 21.32
N MET A 187 8.13 -30.22 21.93
CA MET A 187 8.36 -30.15 23.37
C MET A 187 7.08 -30.42 24.19
N ILE A 188 5.94 -29.86 23.78
CA ILE A 188 4.66 -30.09 24.47
C ILE A 188 4.20 -31.54 24.33
N LYS A 189 4.42 -32.16 23.17
CA LYS A 189 4.08 -33.57 22.97
C LYS A 189 4.96 -34.49 23.81
N LEU A 190 6.26 -34.24 23.83
CA LEU A 190 7.21 -35.00 24.66
C LEU A 190 6.85 -34.91 26.15
N ALA A 191 6.56 -33.70 26.64
CA ALA A 191 6.16 -33.49 28.03
C ALA A 191 4.87 -34.26 28.40
N ARG A 192 3.91 -34.36 27.46
CA ARG A 192 2.67 -35.14 27.63
C ARG A 192 2.89 -36.65 27.61
N GLU A 193 3.82 -37.13 26.79
CA GLU A 193 4.16 -38.55 26.70
C GLU A 193 4.91 -39.03 27.95
N GLU A 194 5.72 -38.17 28.57
CA GLU A 194 6.52 -38.49 29.74
C GLU A 194 5.76 -38.40 31.09
N ALA A 195 4.44 -38.12 31.07
CA ALA A 195 3.45 -38.24 32.16
C ALA A 195 3.75 -37.62 33.55
N GLU A 196 4.93 -37.08 33.81
CA GLU A 196 5.35 -36.55 35.12
C GLU A 196 5.93 -35.12 35.07
N ASP A 197 6.09 -34.49 33.90
CA ASP A 197 6.68 -33.15 33.78
C ASP A 197 5.63 -32.06 33.50
N SER A 198 4.67 -31.94 34.42
CA SER A 198 3.63 -30.89 34.35
C SER A 198 4.22 -29.48 34.37
N ASP A 199 5.41 -29.30 34.93
CA ASP A 199 6.10 -28.01 34.96
C ASP A 199 6.65 -27.65 33.58
N LEU A 200 7.25 -28.62 32.87
CA LEU A 200 7.70 -28.47 31.48
C LEU A 200 6.55 -28.17 30.51
N GLU A 201 5.40 -28.81 30.68
CA GLU A 201 4.19 -28.51 29.90
C GLU A 201 3.73 -27.06 30.09
N LEU A 202 3.68 -26.59 31.35
CA LEU A 202 3.25 -25.23 31.69
C LEU A 202 4.25 -24.18 31.19
N GLU A 203 5.55 -24.45 31.27
CA GLU A 203 6.59 -23.58 30.72
C GLU A 203 6.49 -23.48 29.20
N SER A 204 6.31 -24.60 28.51
CA SER A 204 6.17 -24.64 27.06
C SER A 204 4.89 -23.95 26.57
N LEU A 205 3.79 -24.07 27.32
CA LEU A 205 2.55 -23.32 27.05
C LEU A 205 2.74 -21.81 27.21
N LYS A 206 3.48 -21.37 28.23
CA LYS A 206 3.81 -19.94 28.42
C LYS A 206 4.69 -19.43 27.28
N ALA A 207 5.69 -20.19 26.87
CA ALA A 207 6.53 -19.86 25.72
C ALA A 207 5.70 -19.73 24.43
N MET A 208 4.72 -20.63 24.20
CA MET A 208 3.81 -20.49 23.07
C MET A 208 2.86 -19.29 23.16
N LEU A 209 2.42 -18.91 24.36
CA LEU A 209 1.64 -17.68 24.55
C LEU A 209 2.46 -16.44 24.18
N GLU A 210 3.72 -16.37 24.62
CA GLU A 210 4.66 -15.31 24.23
C GLU A 210 4.91 -15.31 22.73
N MET A 211 5.11 -16.49 22.14
CA MET A 211 5.28 -16.65 20.69
C MET A 211 4.04 -16.21 19.91
N ARG A 212 2.82 -16.50 20.40
CA ARG A 212 1.56 -16.03 19.79
C ARG A 212 1.51 -14.50 19.76
N ARG A 213 1.89 -13.84 20.85
CA ARG A 213 1.95 -12.38 20.92
C ARG A 213 3.00 -11.80 19.97
N ASN A 214 4.22 -12.32 20.02
CA ASN A 214 5.31 -11.88 19.14
C ASN A 214 4.99 -12.10 17.66
N SER A 215 4.36 -13.23 17.32
CA SER A 215 3.95 -13.52 15.94
C SER A 215 2.85 -12.57 15.48
N LYS A 216 1.94 -12.19 16.37
CA LYS A 216 0.89 -11.22 16.05
C LYS A 216 1.43 -9.81 15.84
N GLU A 217 2.42 -9.40 16.62
CA GLU A 217 3.13 -8.13 16.43
C GLU A 217 3.87 -8.10 15.08
N LYS A 218 4.63 -9.15 14.77
CA LYS A 218 5.30 -9.29 13.46
C LYS A 218 4.33 -9.35 12.29
N GLU A 219 3.15 -9.95 12.46
CA GLU A 219 2.08 -9.93 11.46
C GLU A 219 1.62 -8.50 11.20
N LEU A 220 1.40 -7.69 12.24
CA LEU A 220 1.04 -6.28 12.11
C LEU A 220 2.14 -5.46 11.43
N GLU A 221 3.40 -5.65 11.82
CA GLU A 221 4.55 -5.00 11.16
C GLU A 221 4.61 -5.36 9.66
N ALA A 222 4.38 -6.63 9.31
CA ALA A 222 4.34 -7.06 7.92
C ALA A 222 3.20 -6.35 7.15
N LEU A 223 2.01 -6.24 7.75
CA LEU A 223 0.86 -5.54 7.16
C LEU A 223 1.11 -4.03 6.97
N LEU A 224 1.96 -3.43 7.80
CA LEU A 224 2.23 -1.98 7.86
C LEU A 224 3.60 -1.60 7.25
N SER A 225 4.00 -2.31 6.20
CA SER A 225 5.32 -2.19 5.57
C SER A 225 5.41 -1.19 4.40
N ALA A 226 4.38 -0.37 4.15
CA ALA A 226 4.45 0.63 3.07
C ALA A 226 5.30 1.85 3.47
N GLU A 227 5.85 2.57 2.47
CA GLU A 227 6.84 3.64 2.67
C GLU A 227 6.40 4.76 3.63
N HIS A 228 5.10 5.03 3.71
CA HIS A 228 4.53 6.10 4.55
C HIS A 228 3.73 5.56 5.74
N ASP A 229 3.67 4.24 5.94
CA ASP A 229 2.82 3.63 6.98
C ASP A 229 3.24 4.07 8.39
N SER A 230 4.54 4.24 8.64
CA SER A 230 5.10 4.68 9.91
C SER A 230 4.83 6.15 10.24
N CYS A 231 4.43 6.96 9.26
CA CYS A 231 4.24 8.38 9.44
C CYS A 231 2.99 8.69 10.28
N SER A 232 3.05 9.84 10.96
CA SER A 232 1.86 10.50 11.49
C SER A 232 0.94 10.93 10.34
N CYS A 233 -0.34 11.22 10.61
CA CYS A 233 -1.29 11.56 9.54
C CYS A 233 -2.25 12.67 9.93
N TYR A 234 -2.81 13.32 8.91
CA TYR A 234 -4.00 14.14 9.02
C TYR A 234 -5.22 13.32 8.56
N ILE A 235 -6.28 13.33 9.35
CA ILE A 235 -7.60 12.84 8.96
C ILE A 235 -8.49 14.05 8.70
N GLU A 236 -8.92 14.23 7.46
CA GLU A 236 -9.91 15.22 7.06
C GLU A 236 -11.28 14.54 6.93
N VAL A 237 -12.28 15.09 7.62
CA VAL A 237 -13.67 14.64 7.51
C VAL A 237 -14.47 15.76 6.87
N GLN A 238 -15.14 15.45 5.75
CA GLN A 238 -15.97 16.39 5.02
C GLN A 238 -17.42 15.90 4.94
N ALA A 239 -18.37 16.79 5.23
CA ALA A 239 -19.78 16.48 5.06
C ALA A 239 -20.15 16.37 3.57
N GLY A 240 -20.90 15.33 3.23
CA GLY A 240 -21.41 15.10 1.88
C GLY A 240 -22.74 15.80 1.59
N ALA A 241 -23.40 15.38 0.51
CA ALA A 241 -24.73 15.86 0.16
C ALA A 241 -25.78 15.33 1.16
N GLY A 242 -26.50 16.25 1.81
CA GLY A 242 -27.55 15.93 2.79
C GLY A 242 -27.80 17.01 3.85
N GLY A 243 -27.27 18.23 3.66
CA GLY A 243 -27.55 19.38 4.51
C GLY A 243 -27.12 19.17 5.96
N THR A 244 -27.95 19.61 6.90
CA THR A 244 -27.68 19.56 8.35
C THR A 244 -27.48 18.13 8.87
N GLU A 245 -28.17 17.14 8.32
CA GLU A 245 -28.02 15.74 8.74
C GLU A 245 -26.64 15.18 8.37
N SER A 246 -26.11 15.53 7.21
CA SER A 246 -24.76 15.13 6.80
C SER A 246 -23.68 15.89 7.58
N MET A 247 -23.94 17.13 7.96
CA MET A 247 -23.04 17.89 8.85
C MET A 247 -22.97 17.25 10.25
N ASP A 248 -24.10 16.83 10.82
CA ASP A 248 -24.12 16.13 12.09
C ASP A 248 -23.43 14.76 12.00
N TRP A 249 -23.64 14.02 10.90
CA TRP A 249 -22.93 12.78 10.65
C TRP A 249 -21.42 12.97 10.57
N ALA A 250 -20.93 13.98 9.84
CA ALA A 250 -19.52 14.31 9.79
C ALA A 250 -18.94 14.58 11.20
N LYS A 251 -19.71 15.24 12.08
CA LYS A 251 -19.31 15.49 13.47
C LYS A 251 -19.20 14.18 14.26
N MET A 252 -20.14 13.26 14.09
CA MET A 252 -20.08 11.94 14.72
C MET A 252 -18.86 11.14 14.25
N VAL A 253 -18.57 11.14 12.95
CA VAL A 253 -17.38 10.47 12.38
C VAL A 253 -16.09 11.08 12.91
N MET A 254 -16.02 12.42 13.00
CA MET A 254 -14.88 13.10 13.62
C MET A 254 -14.68 12.64 15.08
N GLN A 255 -15.75 12.56 15.88
CA GLN A 255 -15.65 12.12 17.28
C GLN A 255 -15.26 10.64 17.39
N MET A 256 -15.78 9.78 16.51
CA MET A 256 -15.42 8.37 16.41
C MET A 256 -13.92 8.20 16.21
N TYR A 257 -13.30 8.94 15.28
CA TYR A 257 -11.85 8.89 15.08
C TYR A 257 -11.04 9.47 16.24
N LYS A 258 -11.53 10.53 16.90
CA LYS A 258 -10.89 11.05 18.12
C LYS A 258 -10.84 10.00 19.23
N LEU A 259 -11.95 9.29 19.46
CA LEU A 259 -12.03 8.23 20.46
C LEU A 259 -11.17 7.02 20.09
N TRP A 260 -11.23 6.57 18.83
CA TRP A 260 -10.37 5.49 18.34
C TRP A 260 -8.88 5.80 18.56
N ALA A 261 -8.44 7.00 18.20
CA ALA A 261 -7.06 7.41 18.38
C ALA A 261 -6.64 7.50 19.84
N GLN A 262 -7.52 7.98 20.73
CA GLN A 262 -7.28 8.00 22.17
C GLN A 262 -7.16 6.58 22.76
N ARG A 263 -8.00 5.63 22.31
CA ARG A 263 -7.92 4.22 22.74
C ARG A 263 -6.60 3.57 22.37
N ARG A 264 -6.04 3.90 21.19
CA ARG A 264 -4.72 3.42 20.74
C ARG A 264 -3.53 4.20 21.33
N GLY A 265 -3.78 5.23 22.15
CA GLY A 265 -2.72 6.04 22.76
C GLY A 265 -2.07 7.05 21.82
N PHE A 266 -2.68 7.35 20.66
CA PHE A 266 -2.20 8.39 19.76
C PHE A 266 -2.49 9.78 20.32
N ARG A 267 -1.59 10.73 20.04
CA ARG A 267 -1.82 12.13 20.39
C ARG A 267 -2.69 12.76 19.30
N VAL A 268 -3.87 13.22 19.71
CA VAL A 268 -4.86 13.83 18.82
C VAL A 268 -4.83 15.34 18.98
N THR A 269 -4.64 16.07 17.88
CA THR A 269 -4.75 17.54 17.86
C THR A 269 -5.76 17.98 16.79
N LEU A 270 -6.66 18.89 17.15
CA LEU A 270 -7.61 19.45 16.21
C LEU A 270 -6.94 20.63 15.51
N VAL A 271 -6.78 20.54 14.19
CA VAL A 271 -6.07 21.55 13.38
C VAL A 271 -7.05 22.60 12.86
N ASP A 272 -8.16 22.14 12.30
CA ASP A 272 -9.20 22.99 11.71
C ASP A 272 -10.57 22.38 11.94
N GLU A 273 -11.55 23.23 12.24
CA GLU A 273 -12.96 22.83 12.41
C GLU A 273 -13.85 23.92 11.82
N MET A 274 -14.58 23.56 10.77
CA MET A 274 -15.59 24.40 10.15
C MET A 274 -16.97 23.90 10.57
N SER A 275 -17.61 24.61 11.49
CA SER A 275 -18.97 24.31 11.96
C SER A 275 -20.02 24.43 10.86
N GLY A 276 -21.07 23.60 10.93
CA GLY A 276 -22.26 23.72 10.10
C GLY A 276 -23.16 24.89 10.50
N GLU A 277 -24.09 25.28 9.63
CA GLU A 277 -24.97 26.44 9.86
C GLU A 277 -25.95 26.24 11.04
N MET A 278 -26.47 25.02 11.21
CA MET A 278 -27.42 24.70 12.29
C MET A 278 -26.86 23.68 13.29
N ALA A 279 -26.26 22.61 12.80
CA ALA A 279 -25.69 21.55 13.62
C ALA A 279 -24.54 20.86 12.87
N GLY A 280 -23.67 20.20 13.63
CA GLY A 280 -22.57 19.42 13.07
C GLY A 280 -21.40 20.25 12.53
N ILE A 281 -20.63 19.64 11.64
CA ILE A 281 -19.46 20.23 10.98
C ILE A 281 -19.57 20.10 9.47
N LYS A 282 -19.09 21.09 8.73
CA LYS A 282 -18.93 21.00 7.28
C LYS A 282 -17.62 20.30 6.91
N ARG A 283 -16.55 20.63 7.62
CA ARG A 283 -15.21 20.06 7.47
C ARG A 283 -14.49 20.09 8.81
N ALA A 284 -13.69 19.07 9.11
CA ALA A 284 -12.71 19.15 10.18
C ALA A 284 -11.44 18.39 9.80
N THR A 285 -10.30 18.88 10.26
CA THR A 285 -9.00 18.26 10.08
C THR A 285 -8.41 17.94 11.45
N ILE A 286 -8.15 16.66 11.69
CA ILE A 286 -7.52 16.15 12.91
C ILE A 286 -6.12 15.69 12.55
N ARG A 287 -5.13 16.04 13.36
CA ARG A 287 -3.78 15.50 13.31
C ARG A 287 -3.63 14.38 14.33
N LEU A 288 -3.12 13.25 13.86
CA LEU A 288 -2.80 12.07 14.63
C LEU A 288 -1.29 11.87 14.65
N ASP A 289 -0.68 12.14 15.81
CA ASP A 289 0.72 11.86 16.05
C ASP A 289 0.85 10.51 16.77
N GLY A 290 1.56 9.58 16.13
CA GLY A 290 1.76 8.23 16.63
C GLY A 290 2.51 7.37 15.61
N GLU A 291 3.13 6.29 16.11
CA GLU A 291 3.75 5.29 15.25
C GLU A 291 2.67 4.52 14.48
N TYR A 292 2.92 4.29 13.20
CA TYR A 292 2.00 3.60 12.30
C TYR A 292 0.61 4.24 12.14
N ALA A 293 0.43 5.49 12.55
CA ALA A 293 -0.87 6.16 12.53
C ALA A 293 -1.48 6.20 11.11
N PHE A 294 -0.67 6.54 10.11
CA PHE A 294 -1.10 6.52 8.70
C PHE A 294 -1.44 5.10 8.23
N GLY A 295 -0.60 4.11 8.59
CA GLY A 295 -0.79 2.73 8.19
C GLY A 295 -2.12 2.11 8.66
N TYR A 296 -2.61 2.50 9.85
CA TYR A 296 -3.95 2.11 10.29
C TYR A 296 -5.05 2.96 9.63
N ALA A 297 -4.87 4.28 9.59
CA ALA A 297 -5.89 5.21 9.10
C ALA A 297 -6.14 5.08 7.58
N LYS A 298 -5.20 4.56 6.79
CA LYS A 298 -5.38 4.33 5.34
C LYS A 298 -6.59 3.44 5.02
N ALA A 299 -6.96 2.53 5.93
CA ALA A 299 -8.13 1.67 5.76
C ALA A 299 -9.45 2.45 5.78
N GLU A 300 -9.45 3.64 6.38
CA GLU A 300 -10.63 4.47 6.60
C GLU A 300 -10.87 5.50 5.49
N VAL A 301 -10.00 5.52 4.47
CA VAL A 301 -10.15 6.41 3.32
C VAL A 301 -11.38 6.01 2.50
N GLY A 302 -12.35 6.91 2.37
CA GLY A 302 -13.56 6.70 1.56
C GLY A 302 -14.82 7.39 2.10
N VAL A 303 -15.97 7.02 1.54
CA VAL A 303 -17.27 7.59 1.94
C VAL A 303 -17.99 6.68 2.94
N HIS A 304 -18.37 7.25 4.07
CA HIS A 304 -19.12 6.62 5.16
C HIS A 304 -20.59 7.02 5.07
N ARG A 305 -21.46 6.02 4.95
CA ARG A 305 -22.91 6.22 4.84
C ARG A 305 -23.62 5.95 6.16
N LEU A 306 -24.47 6.88 6.59
CA LEU A 306 -25.36 6.72 7.74
C LEU A 306 -26.81 6.59 7.28
N VAL A 307 -27.55 5.64 7.87
CA VAL A 307 -28.99 5.48 7.71
C VAL A 307 -29.63 5.49 9.09
N ARG A 308 -30.33 6.58 9.42
CA ARG A 308 -31.06 6.73 10.70
C ARG A 308 -32.33 7.57 10.53
N ILE A 309 -33.13 7.64 11.60
CA ILE A 309 -34.21 8.62 11.70
C ILE A 309 -33.56 9.95 12.11
N SER A 310 -33.71 10.99 11.28
CA SER A 310 -33.10 12.29 11.56
C SER A 310 -33.78 12.94 12.78
N PRO A 311 -33.01 13.45 13.76
CA PRO A 311 -33.57 14.27 14.83
C PRO A 311 -33.98 15.67 14.35
N PHE A 312 -33.51 16.10 13.17
CA PHE A 312 -33.78 17.43 12.62
C PHE A 312 -34.99 17.44 11.66
N ASP A 313 -35.49 16.28 11.22
CA ASP A 313 -36.71 16.20 10.39
C ASP A 313 -37.95 16.11 11.26
N SER A 314 -38.85 17.10 11.17
CA SER A 314 -40.11 17.13 11.92
C SER A 314 -41.01 15.92 11.61
N SER A 315 -40.89 15.36 10.40
CA SER A 315 -41.66 14.19 9.96
C SER A 315 -41.04 12.85 10.39
N LYS A 316 -39.91 12.85 11.12
CA LYS A 316 -39.18 11.65 11.57
C LYS A 316 -38.98 10.61 10.46
N ARG A 317 -38.74 11.07 9.22
CA ARG A 317 -38.47 10.17 8.10
C ARG A 317 -37.07 9.58 8.24
N ARG A 318 -36.88 8.45 7.57
CA ARG A 318 -35.55 7.86 7.42
C ARG A 318 -34.72 8.71 6.45
N HIS A 319 -33.56 9.14 6.90
CA HIS A 319 -32.61 9.89 6.08
C HIS A 319 -31.37 9.04 5.82
N THR A 320 -30.74 9.30 4.68
CA THR A 320 -29.43 8.73 4.33
C THR A 320 -28.46 9.88 4.16
N SER A 321 -27.35 9.81 4.91
CA SER A 321 -26.32 10.86 4.94
C SER A 321 -24.97 10.28 4.60
N PHE A 322 -24.10 11.15 4.09
CA PHE A 322 -22.76 10.77 3.65
C PHE A 322 -21.72 11.69 4.29
N ALA A 323 -20.60 11.11 4.71
CA ALA A 323 -19.40 11.84 5.11
C ALA A 323 -18.21 11.22 4.39
N ALA A 324 -17.35 12.04 3.82
CA ALA A 324 -16.12 11.61 3.20
C ALA A 324 -14.97 11.74 4.20
N VAL A 325 -14.11 10.74 4.23
CA VAL A 325 -12.92 10.70 5.08
C VAL A 325 -11.71 10.59 4.16
N ALA A 326 -10.79 11.53 4.32
CA ALA A 326 -9.50 11.55 3.65
C ALA A 326 -8.39 11.40 4.70
N VAL A 327 -7.34 10.67 4.35
CA VAL A 327 -6.17 10.50 5.22
C VAL A 327 -4.93 10.88 4.43
N ILE A 328 -4.13 11.79 4.99
CA ILE A 328 -2.95 12.34 4.35
C ILE A 328 -1.75 12.07 5.27
N PRO A 329 -0.67 11.43 4.80
CA PRO A 329 0.51 11.21 5.62
C PRO A 329 1.24 12.52 5.86
N ILE A 330 1.73 12.71 7.08
CA ILE A 330 2.65 13.79 7.44
C ILE A 330 4.04 13.29 7.06
N LEU A 331 4.45 13.60 5.85
CA LEU A 331 5.84 13.46 5.45
C LEU A 331 6.62 14.46 6.31
N GLY A 332 7.55 13.97 7.14
CA GLY A 332 8.23 14.76 8.16
C GLY A 332 8.73 16.10 7.62
N GLU A 333 8.65 17.13 8.45
CA GLU A 333 9.11 18.51 8.18
C GLU A 333 10.63 18.54 7.95
N GLY A 334 11.09 18.08 6.78
CA GLY A 334 12.50 17.97 6.41
C GLY A 334 12.99 19.05 5.47
N PHE A 335 12.12 19.78 4.77
CA PHE A 335 12.55 20.71 3.72
C PHE A 335 11.62 21.91 3.62
N THR A 336 11.77 22.87 4.53
CA THR A 336 11.18 24.19 4.31
C THR A 336 11.91 24.94 3.19
N HIS A 337 13.13 24.52 2.82
CA HIS A 337 13.91 25.07 1.72
C HIS A 337 14.48 23.95 0.85
N VAL A 338 14.24 24.03 -0.46
CA VAL A 338 14.97 23.24 -1.45
C VAL A 338 16.46 23.58 -1.31
N GLN A 339 17.30 22.61 -0.91
CA GLN A 339 18.75 22.82 -0.90
C GLN A 339 19.24 22.96 -2.35
N ILE A 340 19.69 24.16 -2.71
CA ILE A 340 20.19 24.45 -4.05
C ILE A 340 21.70 24.21 -4.06
N ASN A 341 22.13 23.21 -4.84
CA ASN A 341 23.55 23.03 -5.11
C ASN A 341 24.04 24.07 -6.12
N GLU A 342 25.19 24.68 -5.87
CA GLU A 342 25.75 25.69 -6.79
C GLU A 342 26.11 25.11 -8.17
N SER A 343 26.37 23.79 -8.27
CA SER A 343 26.63 23.08 -9.53
C SER A 343 25.44 23.10 -10.50
N ASP A 344 24.23 23.22 -9.97
CA ASP A 344 22.99 23.09 -10.73
C ASP A 344 22.48 24.46 -11.21
N LEU A 345 23.28 25.51 -10.97
CA LEU A 345 22.96 26.90 -11.29
C LEU A 345 23.79 27.41 -12.45
N ARG A 346 23.10 27.97 -13.44
CA ARG A 346 23.71 28.75 -14.51
C ARG A 346 23.50 30.23 -14.23
N ILE A 347 24.60 30.93 -13.92
CA ILE A 347 24.59 32.36 -13.59
C ILE A 347 25.09 33.16 -14.80
N GLU A 348 24.21 33.98 -15.37
CA GLU A 348 24.51 34.88 -16.48
C GLU A 348 24.50 36.34 -16.00
N ARG A 349 25.42 37.15 -16.52
CA ARG A 349 25.55 38.58 -16.19
C ARG A 349 25.27 39.38 -17.44
N PHE A 350 24.50 40.45 -17.31
CA PHE A 350 24.12 41.29 -18.44
C PHE A 350 23.88 42.74 -17.98
N ARG A 351 23.70 43.65 -18.94
CA ARG A 351 23.43 45.07 -18.67
C ARG A 351 21.99 45.27 -18.20
N SER A 352 21.81 46.10 -17.18
CA SER A 352 20.48 46.45 -16.67
C SER A 352 19.70 47.23 -17.73
N GLY A 353 18.44 46.87 -17.93
CA GLY A 353 17.56 47.54 -18.90
C GLY A 353 16.75 48.65 -18.24
N GLY A 354 16.89 49.90 -18.68
CA GLY A 354 16.08 51.02 -18.21
C GLY A 354 16.64 52.40 -18.59
N ALA A 355 15.81 53.44 -18.45
CA ALA A 355 16.23 54.84 -18.61
C ALA A 355 17.09 55.25 -17.40
N GLY A 356 18.37 54.92 -17.43
CA GLY A 356 19.33 55.18 -16.35
C GLY A 356 20.51 56.08 -16.76
N GLY A 357 21.33 56.46 -15.77
CA GLY A 357 22.55 57.24 -15.99
C GLY A 357 23.71 56.43 -16.59
N GLN A 358 24.88 57.05 -16.76
CA GLN A 358 26.07 56.42 -17.38
C GLN A 358 26.45 55.06 -16.76
N SER A 359 26.30 54.91 -15.44
CA SER A 359 26.60 53.66 -14.72
C SER A 359 25.76 52.46 -15.18
N VAL A 360 24.52 52.69 -15.62
CA VAL A 360 23.59 51.64 -16.12
C VAL A 360 23.98 51.18 -17.53
N ASN A 361 24.53 52.08 -18.36
CA ASN A 361 24.89 51.77 -19.76
C ASN A 361 26.27 51.11 -19.90
N THR A 362 27.17 51.33 -18.94
CA THR A 362 28.57 50.87 -19.02
C THR A 362 28.85 49.63 -18.16
N THR A 363 28.04 49.34 -17.14
CA THR A 363 28.33 48.28 -16.14
C THR A 363 27.36 47.10 -16.26
N ASP A 364 27.90 45.88 -16.27
CA ASP A 364 27.10 44.63 -16.31
C ASP A 364 26.65 44.25 -14.89
N SER A 365 25.75 45.05 -14.31
CA SER A 365 25.28 44.87 -12.92
C SER A 365 24.12 43.88 -12.76
N ALA A 366 23.37 43.56 -13.82
CA ALA A 366 22.21 42.68 -13.76
C ALA A 366 22.61 41.20 -13.79
N VAL A 367 21.90 40.38 -13.03
CA VAL A 367 22.19 38.94 -12.89
C VAL A 367 20.94 38.13 -13.21
N ARG A 368 21.10 37.10 -14.04
CA ARG A 368 20.12 36.04 -14.29
C ARG A 368 20.67 34.74 -13.74
N ILE A 369 19.85 34.00 -12.99
CA ILE A 369 20.19 32.69 -12.47
C ILE A 369 19.16 31.71 -13.00
N VAL A 370 19.62 30.60 -13.55
CA VAL A 370 18.79 29.52 -14.08
C VAL A 370 19.12 28.25 -13.32
N HIS A 371 18.12 27.60 -12.74
CA HIS A 371 18.26 26.26 -12.18
C HIS A 371 18.12 25.25 -13.32
N ILE A 372 19.20 24.55 -13.65
CA ILE A 372 19.30 23.66 -14.80
C ILE A 372 18.26 22.52 -14.75
N PRO A 373 18.03 21.81 -13.63
CA PRO A 373 17.15 20.65 -13.65
C PRO A 373 15.67 21.02 -13.67
N THR A 374 15.26 22.17 -13.13
CA THR A 374 13.83 22.59 -13.15
C THR A 374 13.51 23.62 -14.25
N GLY A 375 14.53 24.24 -14.87
CA GLY A 375 14.37 25.30 -15.85
C GLY A 375 13.86 26.63 -15.27
N VAL A 376 13.71 26.75 -13.94
CA VAL A 376 13.25 27.99 -13.29
C VAL A 376 14.34 29.04 -13.39
N THR A 377 13.95 30.23 -13.87
CA THR A 377 14.85 31.37 -14.02
C THR A 377 14.48 32.46 -13.03
N ALA A 378 15.45 33.24 -12.55
CA ALA A 378 15.25 34.44 -11.76
C ALA A 378 16.21 35.53 -12.24
N THR A 379 15.72 36.77 -12.32
CA THR A 379 16.51 37.93 -12.76
C THR A 379 16.39 39.06 -11.76
N CYS A 380 17.50 39.69 -11.40
CA CYS A 380 17.50 40.88 -10.56
C CYS A 380 18.41 41.97 -11.15
N GLN A 381 17.91 43.21 -11.15
CA GLN A 381 18.59 44.40 -11.66
C GLN A 381 18.37 45.64 -10.77
N ASN A 382 17.88 45.46 -9.54
CA ASN A 382 17.41 46.55 -8.69
C ASN A 382 18.55 47.36 -8.08
N GLU A 383 19.66 46.71 -7.77
CA GLU A 383 20.80 47.32 -7.10
C GLU A 383 21.90 47.69 -8.09
N ARG A 384 22.72 48.67 -7.70
CA ARG A 384 23.94 49.03 -8.48
C ARG A 384 25.02 47.96 -8.37
N SER A 385 25.05 47.23 -7.25
CA SER A 385 26.04 46.18 -6.97
C SER A 385 25.60 44.83 -7.53
N GLN A 386 26.49 44.21 -8.31
CA GLN A 386 26.28 42.89 -8.88
C GLN A 386 26.11 41.79 -7.82
N HIS A 387 26.87 41.86 -6.72
CA HIS A 387 26.78 40.88 -5.64
C HIS A 387 25.43 40.92 -4.92
N MET A 388 24.89 42.13 -4.73
CA MET A 388 23.56 42.31 -4.16
C MET A 388 22.48 41.80 -5.11
N ASN A 389 22.58 42.09 -6.41
CA ASN A 389 21.68 41.52 -7.42
C ASN A 389 21.75 40.00 -7.48
N LYS A 390 22.94 39.40 -7.34
CA LYS A 390 23.10 37.94 -7.26
C LYS A 390 22.39 37.38 -6.02
N ALA A 391 22.58 37.97 -4.84
CA ALA A 391 21.93 37.54 -3.61
C ALA A 391 20.41 37.65 -3.68
N SER A 392 19.89 38.76 -4.22
CA SER A 392 18.45 38.95 -4.43
C SER A 392 17.89 37.98 -5.48
N ALA A 393 18.60 37.73 -6.59
CA ALA A 393 18.18 36.74 -7.58
C ALA A 393 18.16 35.32 -7.01
N MET A 394 19.11 34.97 -6.13
CA MET A 394 19.11 33.70 -5.39
C MET A 394 17.91 33.56 -4.46
N SER A 395 17.59 34.60 -3.69
CA SER A 395 16.40 34.60 -2.82
C SER A 395 15.10 34.44 -3.62
N VAL A 396 14.98 35.11 -4.77
CA VAL A 396 13.84 34.95 -5.68
C VAL A 396 13.79 33.55 -6.28
N LEU A 397 14.94 32.99 -6.68
CA LEU A 397 15.02 31.64 -7.21
C LEU A 397 14.57 30.61 -6.18
N GLN A 398 15.05 30.74 -4.94
CA GLN A 398 14.67 29.89 -3.82
C GLN A 398 13.17 29.95 -3.55
N SER A 399 12.60 31.15 -3.46
CA SER A 399 11.14 31.31 -3.29
C SER A 399 10.33 30.67 -4.42
N ARG A 400 10.80 30.74 -5.68
CA ARG A 400 10.14 30.10 -6.82
C ARG A 400 10.25 28.57 -6.78
N LEU A 401 11.38 28.03 -6.34
CA LEU A 401 11.57 26.59 -6.19
C LEU A 401 10.71 26.05 -5.04
N ASP A 402 10.66 26.75 -3.92
CA ASP A 402 9.81 26.39 -2.79
C ASP A 402 8.32 26.40 -3.20
N GLN A 403 7.88 27.41 -3.95
CA GLN A 403 6.52 27.44 -4.50
C GLN A 403 6.22 26.29 -5.46
N LEU A 404 7.19 25.89 -6.28
CA LEU A 404 7.04 24.78 -7.21
C LEU A 404 6.89 23.46 -6.44
N GLU A 405 7.70 23.23 -5.41
CA GLU A 405 7.58 22.03 -4.57
C GLU A 405 6.27 22.03 -3.77
N MET A 406 5.85 23.17 -3.22
CA MET A 406 4.53 23.31 -2.59
C MET A 406 3.40 22.96 -3.56
N THR A 407 3.50 23.41 -4.81
CA THR A 407 2.50 23.10 -5.85
C THR A 407 2.52 21.62 -6.22
N ARG A 408 3.70 21.01 -6.34
CA ARG A 408 3.87 19.58 -6.59
C ARG A 408 3.27 18.75 -5.47
N GLN A 409 3.56 19.10 -4.22
CA GLN A 409 3.00 18.43 -3.05
C GLN A 409 1.49 18.63 -2.98
N ALA A 410 0.99 19.83 -3.27
CA ALA A 410 -0.45 20.09 -3.34
C ALA A 410 -1.12 19.27 -4.46
N GLN A 411 -0.47 19.04 -5.59
CA GLN A 411 -0.96 18.17 -6.65
C GLN A 411 -0.97 16.69 -6.24
N VAL A 412 0.10 16.20 -5.59
CA VAL A 412 0.14 14.83 -5.04
C VAL A 412 -0.97 14.64 -4.01
N ASN A 413 -1.09 15.59 -3.08
CA ASN A 413 -2.18 15.59 -2.09
C ASN A 413 -3.54 15.65 -2.79
N ALA A 414 -3.72 16.51 -3.80
CA ALA A 414 -4.95 16.61 -4.57
C ALA A 414 -5.24 15.33 -5.37
N GLN A 415 -4.24 14.61 -5.85
CA GLN A 415 -4.42 13.30 -6.49
C GLN A 415 -4.87 12.26 -5.46
N HIS A 416 -4.28 12.25 -4.26
CA HIS A 416 -4.79 11.44 -3.14
C HIS A 416 -6.24 11.81 -2.81
N THR A 417 -6.57 13.11 -2.75
CA THR A 417 -7.93 13.59 -2.51
C THR A 417 -8.88 13.34 -3.69
N GLN A 418 -8.42 13.35 -4.94
CA GLN A 418 -9.23 13.08 -6.14
C GLN A 418 -9.44 11.58 -6.36
N SER A 419 -8.54 10.74 -5.86
CA SER A 419 -8.77 9.31 -5.74
C SER A 419 -9.87 8.98 -4.72
N LEU A 420 -10.25 9.95 -3.86
CA LEU A 420 -11.55 9.94 -3.21
C LEU A 420 -12.59 10.17 -4.29
N THR A 421 -13.13 9.04 -4.72
CA THR A 421 -14.29 8.94 -5.57
C THR A 421 -15.37 9.94 -5.19
N GLU A 422 -16.06 10.52 -6.18
CA GLU A 422 -17.13 11.49 -5.96
C GLU A 422 -18.01 11.10 -4.75
N ILE A 423 -18.29 12.08 -3.88
CA ILE A 423 -19.17 11.94 -2.72
C ILE A 423 -20.61 11.80 -3.22
N SER A 424 -20.87 10.70 -3.90
CA SER A 424 -22.06 10.39 -4.66
C SER A 424 -22.53 8.99 -4.30
N TRP A 425 -23.76 8.72 -4.67
CA TRP A 425 -24.41 7.44 -4.43
C TRP A 425 -23.67 6.33 -5.18
N GLY A 426 -23.22 5.30 -4.47
CA GLY A 426 -22.58 4.12 -5.06
C GLY A 426 -21.11 3.90 -4.70
N ASN A 427 -20.43 4.89 -4.10
CA ASN A 427 -19.01 4.76 -3.70
C ASN A 427 -18.78 4.74 -2.19
N GLN A 428 -19.64 4.01 -1.48
CA GLN A 428 -19.62 3.94 -0.03
C GLN A 428 -18.74 2.76 0.42
N ILE A 429 -17.78 3.01 1.31
CA ILE A 429 -16.93 1.95 1.86
C ILE A 429 -17.61 1.25 3.03
N ARG A 430 -18.36 2.00 3.86
CA ARG A 430 -19.01 1.48 5.06
C ARG A 430 -20.40 2.06 5.21
N THR A 431 -21.33 1.20 5.63
CA THR A 431 -22.72 1.57 5.89
C THR A 431 -23.05 1.36 7.35
N TYR A 432 -23.50 2.42 8.01
CA TYR A 432 -23.97 2.47 9.39
C TYR A 432 -25.49 2.55 9.37
N VAL A 433 -26.16 1.45 9.69
CA VAL A 433 -27.63 1.40 9.78
C VAL A 433 -28.00 1.41 11.25
N LEU A 434 -28.69 2.47 11.70
CA LEU A 434 -29.22 2.56 13.07
C LEU A 434 -30.71 2.21 13.13
N HIS A 435 -31.42 2.30 12.01
CA HIS A 435 -32.83 1.94 11.89
C HIS A 435 -33.13 1.39 10.49
N PRO A 436 -33.81 0.23 10.34
CA PRO A 436 -34.68 -0.43 11.32
C PRO A 436 -33.98 -1.51 12.14
N TYR A 437 -32.91 -2.09 11.60
CA TYR A 437 -31.98 -2.97 12.29
C TYR A 437 -30.69 -2.20 12.54
N ARG A 438 -30.00 -2.52 13.63
CA ARG A 438 -28.76 -1.88 14.06
C ARG A 438 -27.59 -2.73 13.57
N MET A 439 -26.80 -2.20 12.64
CA MET A 439 -25.66 -2.91 12.06
C MET A 439 -24.70 -1.94 11.37
N VAL A 440 -23.40 -2.22 11.46
CA VAL A 440 -22.36 -1.56 10.66
C VAL A 440 -21.72 -2.60 9.76
N LYS A 441 -21.62 -2.31 8.46
CA LYS A 441 -21.06 -3.23 7.47
C LYS A 441 -20.04 -2.51 6.58
N ASP A 442 -18.85 -3.09 6.45
CA ASP A 442 -17.86 -2.69 5.45
C ASP A 442 -18.16 -3.45 4.15
N LEU A 443 -18.31 -2.73 3.05
CA LEU A 443 -18.69 -3.30 1.76
C LEU A 443 -17.48 -3.84 0.98
N ARG A 444 -16.26 -3.45 1.38
CA ARG A 444 -15.03 -3.91 0.72
C ARG A 444 -14.62 -5.29 1.21
N THR A 445 -14.79 -5.54 2.50
CA THR A 445 -14.41 -6.81 3.16
C THR A 445 -15.61 -7.68 3.54
N SER A 446 -16.83 -7.14 3.45
CA SER A 446 -18.06 -7.78 3.94
C SER A 446 -18.11 -8.04 5.45
N HIS A 447 -17.15 -7.52 6.22
CA HIS A 447 -17.16 -7.61 7.68
C HIS A 447 -18.32 -6.79 8.27
N GLU A 448 -19.06 -7.37 9.21
CA GLU A 448 -20.21 -6.74 9.83
C GLU A 448 -20.20 -6.85 11.35
N VAL A 449 -20.68 -5.80 12.01
CA VAL A 449 -20.78 -5.69 13.46
C VAL A 449 -22.20 -5.29 13.83
N SER A 450 -22.83 -6.07 14.71
CA SER A 450 -24.22 -5.87 15.13
C SER A 450 -24.40 -4.70 16.10
N ASN A 451 -23.36 -4.32 16.85
CA ASN A 451 -23.44 -3.19 17.77
C ASN A 451 -22.85 -1.90 17.17
N PRO A 452 -23.66 -0.97 16.63
CA PRO A 452 -23.14 0.26 16.06
C PRO A 452 -22.64 1.27 17.10
N ASP A 453 -23.08 1.20 18.35
CA ASP A 453 -22.65 2.17 19.38
C ASP A 453 -21.16 1.97 19.70
N SER A 454 -20.74 0.72 19.92
CA SER A 454 -19.33 0.35 20.09
C SER A 454 -18.43 0.87 18.97
N VAL A 455 -18.91 0.79 17.72
CA VAL A 455 -18.17 1.29 16.55
C VAL A 455 -18.04 2.81 16.59
N LEU A 456 -19.13 3.52 16.92
CA LEU A 456 -19.13 4.98 17.05
C LEU A 456 -18.27 5.46 18.24
N GLU A 457 -18.09 4.62 19.25
CA GLU A 457 -17.20 4.87 20.39
C GLU A 457 -15.72 4.55 20.10
N GLY A 458 -15.38 4.07 18.90
CA GLY A 458 -14.01 3.90 18.43
C GLY A 458 -13.53 2.45 18.27
N GLU A 459 -14.40 1.43 18.32
CA GLU A 459 -14.03 0.03 18.01
C GLU A 459 -13.91 -0.20 16.50
N LEU A 460 -12.89 0.40 15.88
CA LEU A 460 -12.63 0.33 14.44
C LEU A 460 -11.62 -0.75 14.03
N ASP A 461 -10.85 -1.25 14.99
CA ASP A 461 -9.70 -2.14 14.73
C ASP A 461 -10.08 -3.39 13.94
N GLY A 462 -11.23 -4.00 14.22
CA GLY A 462 -11.71 -5.16 13.47
C GLY A 462 -11.91 -4.86 11.97
N PHE A 463 -12.43 -3.68 11.63
CA PHE A 463 -12.60 -3.26 10.24
C PHE A 463 -11.26 -2.94 9.58
N ILE A 464 -10.37 -2.26 10.30
CA ILE A 464 -9.04 -1.87 9.79
C ILE A 464 -8.22 -3.13 9.48
N LEU A 465 -8.13 -4.07 10.42
CA LEU A 465 -7.38 -5.32 10.24
C LEU A 465 -7.97 -6.19 9.12
N SER A 466 -9.30 -6.29 9.05
CA SER A 466 -9.97 -7.01 7.96
C SER A 466 -9.64 -6.40 6.59
N TYR A 467 -9.60 -5.06 6.49
CA TYR A 467 -9.23 -4.37 5.27
C TYR A 467 -7.77 -4.58 4.90
N LEU A 468 -6.85 -4.44 5.87
CA LEU A 468 -5.42 -4.66 5.64
C LEU A 468 -5.16 -6.09 5.14
N SER A 469 -5.82 -7.09 5.73
CA SER A 469 -5.73 -8.48 5.28
C SER A 469 -6.28 -8.67 3.85
N SER A 470 -7.49 -8.18 3.56
CA SER A 470 -8.08 -8.28 2.21
C SER A 470 -7.29 -7.55 1.13
N SER A 471 -6.60 -6.45 1.49
CA SER A 471 -5.74 -5.73 0.54
C SER A 471 -4.57 -6.58 0.06
N LEU A 472 -4.08 -7.53 0.87
CA LEU A 472 -3.04 -8.47 0.47
C LEU A 472 -3.51 -9.46 -0.61
N ASP A 473 -4.78 -9.87 -0.54
CA ASP A 473 -5.34 -10.84 -1.47
C ASP A 473 -5.49 -10.25 -2.88
N LYS A 474 -5.79 -8.95 -2.98
CA LYS A 474 -6.01 -8.27 -4.27
C LYS A 474 -4.74 -8.03 -5.06
N ASP A 475 -3.60 -7.82 -4.39
CA ASP A 475 -2.31 -7.63 -5.05
C ASP A 475 -1.85 -8.92 -5.81
N GLU A 476 -2.44 -10.08 -5.49
CA GLU A 476 -2.17 -11.34 -6.20
C GLU A 476 -3.03 -11.53 -7.46
N GLU A 477 -4.25 -10.97 -7.52
CA GLU A 477 -5.21 -11.26 -8.60
C GLU A 477 -4.96 -10.41 -9.86
N TYR A 478 -4.24 -9.30 -9.73
CA TYR A 478 -3.90 -8.38 -10.82
C TYR A 478 -2.50 -8.62 -11.42
N GLN A 479 -1.77 -9.64 -10.98
CA GLN A 479 -0.41 -9.98 -11.45
C GLN A 479 -0.31 -11.45 -11.83
#